data_AF-A0A4Y2DB08-F1
#
_entry.id   AF-A0A4Y2DB08-F1
#
_cell.length_a   1.000
_cell.length_b   1.000
_cell.length_c   1.000
_cell.angle_alpha   90.00
_cell.angle_beta   90.00
_cell.angle_gamma   90.00
#
_symmetry.space_group_name_H-M   'P 1'
#
loop_
_entity.id
_entity.type
_entity.pdbx_description
1 polymer ?
#
loop_
_entity_poly.entity_id
_entity_poly.type
_entity_poly.pdbx_seq_one_letter_code
_entity_poly.pdbx_strand_id
1 'polypeptide(L)'
;MNILEKHNEKTTDPSKFRFGLSGLHAWIRCFECLLHMLYILEVTKCQSRKPDKEEVEKLKKVIQDRLRKEMGLLIDIPFTEQPMMEIPPTDFFANPTLSSDITGLDIKLIKRFSVILKVILSEQEIEEDAFEK
;
A
#
# COMPACT_ATOMS: atom_id res chain seq x y z
N MET A 1 5.90 13.59 9.00
CA MET A 1 6.62 12.36 9.39
C MET A 1 7.54 12.01 8.22
N ASN A 2 8.64 12.76 8.01
CA ASN A 2 9.47 12.67 6.79
C ASN A 2 10.97 12.94 7.05
N ILE A 3 11.39 12.96 8.32
CA ILE A 3 12.80 13.20 8.68
C ILE A 3 13.30 11.94 9.36
N LEU A 4 14.02 11.11 8.62
CA LEU A 4 14.52 9.80 9.08
C LEU A 4 15.48 9.94 10.26
N GLU A 5 16.36 10.94 10.21
CA GLU A 5 17.36 11.22 11.25
C GLU A 5 16.73 11.44 12.63
N LYS A 6 15.60 12.18 12.69
CA LYS A 6 14.88 12.46 13.94
C LYS A 6 14.19 11.25 14.55
N HIS A 7 14.00 10.17 13.79
CA HIS A 7 13.40 8.94 14.30
C HIS A 7 14.44 8.00 14.91
N ASN A 8 15.67 7.98 14.40
CA ASN A 8 16.75 7.16 14.96
C ASN A 8 17.23 7.67 16.33
N GLU A 9 17.06 8.97 16.61
CA GLU A 9 17.39 9.58 17.91
C GLU A 9 16.35 9.28 19.00
N LYS A 10 15.20 8.69 18.65
CA LYS A 10 14.08 8.51 19.58
C LYS A 10 14.26 7.25 20.40
N THR A 11 14.27 7.38 21.72
CA THR A 11 14.38 6.23 22.64
C THR A 11 13.22 5.25 22.43
N THR A 12 13.54 4.02 22.05
CA THR A 12 12.56 2.93 21.92
C THR A 12 12.23 2.35 23.28
N ASP A 13 10.94 2.15 23.57
CA ASP A 13 10.47 1.48 24.78
C ASP A 13 10.32 -0.02 24.51
N PRO A 14 11.21 -0.89 25.05
CA PRO A 14 11.21 -2.32 24.75
C PRO A 14 9.92 -3.03 25.20
N SER A 15 9.19 -2.46 26.18
CA SER A 15 7.95 -3.05 26.68
C SER A 15 6.86 -3.15 25.61
N LYS A 16 6.97 -2.37 24.53
CA LYS A 16 6.04 -2.34 23.40
C LYS A 16 6.33 -3.40 22.35
N PHE A 17 7.52 -4.02 22.35
CA PHE A 17 7.85 -5.07 21.37
C PHE A 17 6.96 -6.31 21.51
N ARG A 18 6.35 -6.52 22.69
CA ARG A 18 5.37 -7.59 22.94
C ARG A 18 4.14 -7.55 22.02
N PHE A 19 3.83 -6.40 21.42
CA PHE A 19 2.70 -6.27 20.50
C PHE A 19 3.02 -6.83 19.11
N GLY A 20 4.32 -7.01 18.80
CA GLY A 20 4.78 -7.58 17.55
C GLY A 20 4.40 -6.75 16.32
N LEU A 21 4.59 -7.35 15.15
CA LEU A 21 4.20 -6.79 13.87
C LEU A 21 3.12 -7.68 13.25
N SER A 22 1.95 -7.09 12.94
CA SER A 22 0.88 -7.84 12.29
C SER A 22 1.09 -7.83 10.78
N GLY A 23 1.52 -8.95 10.21
CA GLY A 23 1.76 -9.08 8.77
C GLY A 23 0.50 -8.83 7.93
N LEU A 24 -0.66 -9.31 8.37
CA LEU A 24 -1.95 -9.04 7.72
C LEU A 24 -2.25 -7.54 7.68
N HIS A 25 -2.14 -6.85 8.82
CA HIS A 25 -2.37 -5.40 8.85
C HIS A 25 -1.31 -4.65 8.03
N ALA A 26 -0.05 -5.06 8.07
CA ALA A 26 1.01 -4.45 7.27
C ALA A 26 0.67 -4.52 5.77
N TRP A 27 0.17 -5.67 5.29
CA TRP A 27 -0.23 -5.86 3.91
C TRP A 27 -1.41 -4.95 3.51
N ILE A 28 -2.50 -4.99 4.29
CA ILE A 28 -3.72 -4.21 4.02
C ILE A 28 -3.43 -2.71 4.09
N ARG A 29 -2.74 -2.25 5.14
CA ARG A 29 -2.44 -0.83 5.35
C ARG A 29 -1.43 -0.29 4.36
N CYS A 30 -0.48 -1.12 3.91
CA CYS A 30 0.44 -0.74 2.82
C CYS A 30 -0.32 -0.49 1.52
N PHE A 31 -1.22 -1.41 1.15
CA PHE A 31 -2.04 -1.25 -0.05
C PHE A 31 -2.95 -0.01 0.02
N GLU A 32 -3.64 0.19 1.13
CA GLU A 32 -4.48 1.39 1.36
C GLU A 32 -3.65 2.68 1.27
N CYS A 33 -2.43 2.68 1.80
CA CYS A 33 -1.52 3.82 1.71
C CYS A 33 -1.11 4.12 0.26
N LEU A 34 -0.78 3.09 -0.54
CA LEU A 34 -0.45 3.25 -1.96
C LEU A 34 -1.63 3.81 -2.76
N LEU A 35 -2.84 3.32 -2.52
CA LEU A 35 -4.06 3.83 -3.15
C LEU A 35 -4.32 5.30 -2.79
N HIS A 36 -4.20 5.64 -1.50
CA HIS A 36 -4.35 7.03 -1.05
C HIS A 36 -3.30 7.95 -1.66
N MET A 37 -2.03 7.52 -1.70
CA MET A 37 -0.98 8.30 -2.36
C MET A 37 -1.30 8.51 -3.83
N LEU A 38 -1.76 7.48 -4.53
CA LEU A 38 -2.13 7.57 -5.94
C LEU A 38 -3.27 8.58 -6.19
N TYR A 39 -4.33 8.54 -5.39
CA TYR A 39 -5.42 9.50 -5.53
C TYR A 39 -4.96 10.94 -5.24
N ILE A 40 -4.04 11.12 -4.29
CA ILE A 40 -3.50 12.44 -3.93
C ILE A 40 -2.48 12.94 -4.96
N LEU A 41 -1.62 12.06 -5.50
CA LEU A 41 -0.54 12.43 -6.42
C LEU A 41 -1.07 12.96 -7.75
N GLU A 42 -2.05 12.29 -8.35
CA GLU A 42 -2.66 12.74 -9.61
C GLU A 42 -3.40 14.06 -9.43
N VAL A 43 -4.06 14.22 -8.28
CA VAL A 43 -4.67 15.47 -7.85
C VAL A 43 -3.67 16.61 -7.69
N THR A 44 -2.51 16.33 -7.11
CA THR A 44 -1.46 17.32 -6.86
C THR A 44 -0.77 17.74 -8.16
N LYS A 45 -0.69 16.83 -9.15
CA LYS A 45 -0.26 17.15 -10.52
C LYS A 45 -1.29 17.99 -11.28
N CYS A 46 -2.59 17.80 -11.02
CA CYS A 46 -3.66 18.39 -11.84
C CYS A 46 -3.88 19.90 -11.61
N GLN A 47 -3.66 20.46 -10.40
CA GLN A 47 -3.49 21.92 -10.23
C GLN A 47 -3.19 22.41 -8.80
N SER A 48 -2.49 23.55 -8.76
CA SER A 48 -2.30 24.44 -7.61
C SER A 48 -3.62 24.96 -7.03
N ARG A 49 -3.82 24.74 -5.72
CA ARG A 49 -4.89 25.26 -4.86
C ARG A 49 -6.29 24.66 -5.10
N LYS A 50 -6.51 23.53 -4.40
CA LYS A 50 -7.73 22.74 -4.20
C LYS A 50 -8.00 21.71 -5.32
N PRO A 51 -7.93 20.40 -4.99
CA PRO A 51 -8.40 19.34 -5.86
C PRO A 51 -9.86 19.57 -6.23
N ASP A 52 -10.21 19.45 -7.51
CA ASP A 52 -11.61 19.28 -7.88
C ASP A 52 -12.04 17.86 -7.45
N LYS A 53 -12.93 17.77 -6.45
CA LYS A 53 -13.33 16.49 -5.84
C LYS A 53 -13.91 15.54 -6.89
N GLU A 54 -14.55 16.07 -7.93
CA GLU A 54 -15.12 15.26 -9.00
C GLU A 54 -14.07 14.56 -9.86
N GLU A 55 -12.93 15.20 -10.12
CA GLU A 55 -11.84 14.58 -10.89
C GLU A 55 -11.21 13.41 -10.12
N VAL A 56 -11.08 13.55 -8.80
CA VAL A 56 -10.57 12.49 -7.92
C VAL A 56 -11.48 11.28 -7.96
N GLU A 57 -12.79 11.49 -7.84
CA GLU A 57 -13.79 10.43 -7.86
C GLU A 57 -13.85 9.73 -9.22
N LYS A 58 -13.68 10.46 -10.33
CA LYS A 58 -13.60 9.88 -11.68
C LYS A 58 -12.36 8.99 -11.83
N LEU A 59 -11.19 9.49 -11.43
CA LEU A 59 -9.94 8.72 -11.49
C LEU A 59 -10.02 7.48 -10.60
N LYS A 60 -10.55 7.65 -9.38
CA LYS A 60 -10.77 6.56 -8.43
C LYS A 60 -11.60 5.45 -9.05
N LYS A 61 -12.73 5.78 -9.66
CA LYS A 61 -13.59 4.81 -10.37
C LYS A 61 -12.86 4.11 -11.51
N VAL A 62 -12.12 4.84 -12.35
CA VAL A 62 -11.35 4.25 -13.45
C VAL A 62 -10.35 3.21 -12.93
N ILE A 63 -9.62 3.54 -11.86
CA ILE A 63 -8.61 2.64 -11.30
C ILE A 63 -9.26 1.44 -10.61
N GLN A 64 -10.35 1.64 -9.87
CA GLN A 64 -11.13 0.55 -9.28
C GLN A 64 -11.67 -0.41 -10.34
N ASP A 65 -12.22 0.12 -11.43
CA ASP A 65 -12.74 -0.69 -12.54
C ASP A 65 -11.62 -1.49 -13.22
N ARG A 66 -10.44 -0.88 -13.42
CA ARG A 66 -9.27 -1.58 -13.96
C ARG A 66 -8.76 -2.67 -13.01
N LEU A 67 -8.62 -2.37 -11.72
CA LEU A 67 -8.20 -3.36 -10.72
C LEU A 67 -9.19 -4.52 -10.62
N ARG A 68 -10.50 -4.26 -10.73
CA ARG A 68 -11.53 -5.29 -10.79
C ARG A 68 -11.44 -6.13 -12.06
N LYS A 69 -11.30 -5.49 -13.23
CA LYS A 69 -11.33 -6.18 -14.53
C LYS A 69 -10.05 -6.97 -14.81
N GLU A 70 -8.89 -6.39 -14.48
CA GLU A 70 -7.58 -6.94 -14.82
C GLU A 70 -7.02 -7.83 -13.72
N MET A 71 -7.40 -7.60 -12.44
CA MET A 71 -6.88 -8.35 -11.29
C MET A 71 -7.96 -9.01 -10.42
N GLY A 72 -9.24 -8.81 -10.69
CA GLY A 72 -10.31 -9.32 -9.84
C GLY A 72 -10.42 -8.65 -8.47
N LEU A 73 -9.73 -7.54 -8.24
CA LEU A 73 -9.67 -6.86 -6.94
C LEU A 73 -10.82 -5.87 -6.78
N LEU A 74 -11.59 -6.02 -5.71
CA LEU A 74 -12.67 -5.11 -5.31
C LEU A 74 -12.17 -4.19 -4.19
N ILE A 75 -12.27 -2.87 -4.40
CA ILE A 75 -11.65 -1.86 -3.53
C ILE A 75 -12.70 -0.79 -3.18
N ASP A 76 -12.73 -0.36 -1.91
CA ASP A 76 -13.62 0.67 -1.35
C ASP A 76 -15.13 0.43 -1.59
N ILE A 77 -15.58 -0.82 -1.60
CA ILE A 77 -17.01 -1.13 -1.64
C ILE A 77 -17.57 -1.04 -0.21
N PRO A 78 -18.65 -0.24 0.03
CA PRO A 78 -19.28 -0.17 1.33
C PRO A 78 -19.79 -1.55 1.77
N PHE A 79 -19.58 -1.86 3.05
CA PHE A 79 -19.71 -3.16 3.71
C PHE A 79 -21.10 -3.83 3.69
N THR A 80 -22.08 -3.28 2.97
CA THR A 80 -23.48 -3.74 3.06
C THR A 80 -23.83 -4.99 2.25
N GLU A 81 -22.96 -5.49 1.36
CA GLU A 81 -23.36 -6.59 0.44
C GLU A 81 -22.43 -7.82 0.38
N GLN A 82 -21.25 -7.87 1.02
CA GLN A 82 -20.39 -9.06 0.96
C GLN A 82 -19.55 -9.28 2.23
N PRO A 83 -19.32 -10.55 2.65
CA PRO A 83 -18.39 -10.87 3.71
C PRO A 83 -16.95 -10.59 3.25
N MET A 84 -16.42 -9.47 3.75
CA MET A 84 -15.03 -9.06 3.98
C MET A 84 -13.94 -9.36 2.93
N MET A 85 -13.09 -8.34 2.75
CA MET A 85 -11.72 -8.41 2.25
C MET A 85 -10.82 -9.30 3.16
N GLU A 86 -11.16 -10.58 3.32
CA GLU A 86 -10.29 -11.58 3.94
C GLU A 86 -9.16 -12.02 2.99
N ILE A 87 -9.26 -11.66 1.70
CA ILE A 87 -8.23 -11.92 0.71
C ILE A 87 -7.33 -10.69 0.65
N PRO A 88 -6.06 -10.76 1.11
CA PRO A 88 -5.12 -9.68 0.92
C PRO A 88 -4.99 -9.38 -0.57
N PRO A 89 -4.67 -8.15 -0.99
CA PRO A 89 -4.35 -7.80 -2.37
C PRO A 89 -3.01 -8.44 -2.79
N THR A 90 -2.92 -9.77 -2.73
CA THR A 90 -1.75 -10.56 -3.12
C THR A 90 -1.45 -10.33 -4.59
N ASP A 91 -2.49 -10.25 -5.40
CA ASP A 91 -2.38 -10.15 -6.85
C ASP A 91 -1.76 -8.81 -7.28
N PHE A 92 -2.02 -7.75 -6.52
CA PHE A 92 -1.40 -6.44 -6.72
C PHE A 92 0.12 -6.49 -6.54
N PHE A 93 0.61 -7.13 -5.47
CA PHE A 93 2.05 -7.22 -5.23
C PHE A 93 2.72 -8.41 -5.96
N ALA A 94 1.94 -9.37 -6.44
CA ALA A 94 2.41 -10.51 -7.23
C ALA A 94 2.76 -10.11 -8.67
N ASN A 95 2.04 -9.13 -9.25
CA ASN A 95 2.26 -8.64 -10.61
C ASN A 95 2.64 -7.15 -10.65
N PRO A 96 3.87 -6.77 -10.24
CA PRO A 96 4.29 -5.36 -10.19
C PRO A 96 4.19 -4.61 -11.51
N THR A 97 4.36 -5.30 -12.65
CA THR A 97 4.22 -4.69 -13.99
C THR A 97 2.78 -4.24 -14.21
N LEU A 98 1.82 -5.16 -14.06
CA LEU A 98 0.40 -4.85 -14.25
C LEU A 98 -0.08 -3.81 -13.23
N SER A 99 0.38 -3.91 -11.97
CA SER A 99 0.08 -2.90 -10.94
C SER A 99 0.63 -1.53 -11.31
N SER A 100 1.86 -1.45 -11.79
CA SER A 100 2.47 -0.20 -12.27
C SER A 100 1.72 0.37 -13.47
N ASP A 101 1.26 -0.47 -14.39
CA ASP A 101 0.49 -0.04 -15.57
C ASP A 101 -0.93 0.46 -15.22
N ILE A 102 -1.53 -0.10 -14.17
CA ILE A 102 -2.86 0.32 -13.69
C ILE A 102 -2.74 1.61 -12.87
N THR A 103 -1.74 1.70 -12.01
CA THR A 103 -1.62 2.76 -11.00
C THR A 103 -0.68 3.91 -11.39
N GLY A 104 0.21 3.70 -12.35
CA GLY A 104 1.29 4.64 -12.65
C GLY A 104 2.35 4.75 -11.55
N LEU A 105 2.32 3.88 -10.52
CA LEU A 105 3.34 3.82 -9.48
C LEU A 105 4.63 3.21 -10.02
N ASP A 106 5.78 3.62 -9.49
CA ASP A 106 7.07 3.07 -9.88
C ASP A 106 7.15 1.56 -9.61
N ILE A 107 7.54 0.79 -10.62
CA ILE A 107 7.61 -0.68 -10.54
C ILE A 107 8.62 -1.15 -9.49
N LYS A 108 9.73 -0.41 -9.28
CA LYS A 108 10.74 -0.79 -8.28
C LYS A 108 10.18 -0.58 -6.87
N LEU A 109 9.39 0.47 -6.66
CA LEU A 109 8.70 0.71 -5.40
C LEU A 109 7.73 -0.45 -5.07
N ILE A 110 6.89 -0.86 -6.03
CA ILE A 110 5.95 -1.97 -5.83
C ILE A 110 6.72 -3.28 -5.53
N LYS A 111 7.81 -3.54 -6.26
CA LYS A 111 8.67 -4.72 -6.02
C LYS A 111 9.27 -4.73 -4.62
N ARG A 112 9.79 -3.59 -4.14
CA ARG A 112 10.35 -3.46 -2.79
C ARG A 112 9.31 -3.76 -1.71
N PHE A 113 8.12 -3.17 -1.82
CA PHE A 113 7.03 -3.49 -0.89
C PHE A 113 6.62 -4.96 -0.95
N SER A 114 6.54 -5.56 -2.14
CA SER A 114 6.25 -6.99 -2.30
C SER A 114 7.25 -7.87 -1.56
N VAL A 115 8.56 -7.57 -1.66
CA VAL A 115 9.61 -8.30 -0.94
C VAL A 115 9.49 -8.12 0.57
N ILE A 116 9.40 -6.88 1.05
CA ILE A 116 9.28 -6.57 2.49
C ILE A 116 8.08 -7.29 3.11
N LEU A 117 6.92 -7.20 2.46
CA LEU A 117 5.69 -7.82 2.95
C LEU A 117 5.76 -9.35 2.94
N LYS A 118 6.38 -9.96 1.93
CA LYS A 118 6.62 -11.42 1.89
C LYS A 118 7.55 -11.87 2.99
N VAL A 119 8.61 -11.12 3.25
CA VAL A 119 9.56 -11.41 4.34
C VAL A 119 8.85 -11.36 5.69
N ILE A 120 8.06 -10.31 5.94
CA ILE A 120 7.24 -10.16 7.15
C ILE A 120 6.25 -11.33 7.33
N LEU A 121 5.65 -11.81 6.24
CA LEU A 121 4.70 -12.92 6.26
C LEU A 121 5.34 -14.32 6.28
N SER A 122 6.65 -14.42 6.01
CA SER A 122 7.31 -15.73 5.86
C SER A 122 7.41 -16.50 7.18
N GLU A 123 7.33 -15.80 8.33
CA GLU A 123 7.54 -16.35 9.67
C GLU A 123 8.91 -17.05 9.83
N GLN A 124 9.88 -16.74 8.95
CA GLN A 124 11.23 -17.27 8.99
C GLN A 124 12.19 -16.29 9.69
N GLU A 125 13.35 -16.81 10.08
CA GLU A 125 14.45 -15.98 10.56
C GLU A 125 14.94 -15.07 9.43
N ILE A 126 15.09 -13.78 9.74
CA ILE A 126 15.45 -12.73 8.78
C ILE A 126 16.88 -12.29 9.08
N GLU A 127 17.68 -12.15 8.03
CA GLU A 127 19.01 -11.55 8.13
C GLU A 127 18.86 -10.03 8.28
N GLU A 128 19.08 -9.53 9.50
CA GLU A 128 18.76 -8.16 9.90
C GLU A 128 19.54 -7.10 9.12
N ASP A 129 20.84 -7.32 8.84
CA ASP A 129 21.69 -6.34 8.15
C ASP A 129 21.31 -6.20 6.67
N ALA A 130 20.80 -7.26 6.03
CA ALA A 130 20.24 -7.17 4.67
C ALA A 130 18.85 -6.55 4.66
N PHE A 131 18.03 -6.77 5.69
CA PHE A 131 16.67 -6.22 5.75
C PHE A 131 16.65 -4.71 6.02
N GLU A 132 17.65 -4.18 6.73
CA GLU A 132 17.76 -2.74 7.01
C GLU A 132 18.19 -1.90 5.78
N LYS A 133 18.80 -2.52 4.75
CA LYS A 133 19.41 -1.85 3.58
C LYS A 133 18.47 -1.68 2.38
#